data_AF-A0A9X5JKX1-F1
#
_entry.id   AF-A0A9X5JKX1-F1
#
_cell.length_a   1.000
_cell.length_b   1.000
_cell.length_c   1.000
_cell.angle_alpha   90.00
_cell.angle_beta   90.00
_cell.angle_gamma   90.00
#
_symmetry.space_group_name_H-M   'P 1'
#
loop_
_entity.id
_entity.type
_entity.pdbx_description
1 polymer ?
#
loop_
_entity_poly.entity_id
_entity_poly.type
_entity_poly.pdbx_seq_one_letter_code
_entity_poly.pdbx_strand_id
1 'polypeptide(L)'
;MRLTILILALLLAGCSHHAPPPNGRLSDSITVIAQLNDQLSRWRGTPYRYGGLSRGGVDCSGFVYLTFRDKFEMQLPRSTIDQTDIGTRIDKGDLLPGDLVFFKTGSGENGLHVGIYDTDNTFIHASTSQGVIRSSLDNVYWRKVFWQARRI
;
A
#
# COMPACT_ATOMS: atom_id res chain seq x y z
N MET A 1 -33.09 -53.15 22.42
CA MET A 1 -31.81 -52.87 21.71
C MET A 1 -31.76 -51.38 21.43
N ARG A 2 -30.91 -50.64 22.13
CA ARG A 2 -30.82 -49.17 22.03
C ARG A 2 -29.97 -48.80 20.82
N LEU A 3 -30.56 -48.09 19.85
CA LEU A 3 -29.88 -47.59 18.66
C LEU A 3 -29.29 -46.21 18.98
N THR A 4 -28.01 -46.16 19.32
CA THR A 4 -27.26 -44.92 19.53
C THR A 4 -26.79 -44.37 18.19
N ILE A 5 -27.40 -43.26 17.76
CA ILE A 5 -26.96 -42.46 16.61
C ILE A 5 -25.76 -41.62 17.06
N LEU A 6 -24.57 -41.92 16.54
CA LEU A 6 -23.38 -41.08 16.70
C LEU A 6 -23.46 -39.94 15.67
N ILE A 7 -23.87 -38.76 16.10
CA ILE A 7 -23.78 -37.54 15.28
C ILE A 7 -22.33 -37.04 15.39
N LEU A 8 -21.53 -37.35 14.38
CA LEU A 8 -20.20 -36.76 14.20
C LEU A 8 -20.41 -35.30 13.73
N ALA A 9 -20.42 -34.37 14.68
CA ALA A 9 -20.41 -32.94 14.38
C ALA A 9 -19.05 -32.58 13.76
N LEU A 10 -19.00 -32.57 12.43
CA LEU A 10 -17.87 -32.07 11.65
C LEU A 10 -17.82 -30.55 11.83
N LEU A 11 -17.06 -30.07 12.81
CA LEU A 11 -16.74 -28.65 12.97
C LEU A 11 -15.85 -28.23 11.81
N LEU A 12 -16.46 -27.83 10.69
CA LEU A 12 -15.80 -27.05 9.65
C LEU A 12 -15.47 -25.67 10.24
N ALA A 13 -14.32 -25.56 10.88
CA ALA A 13 -13.69 -24.27 11.13
C ALA A 13 -13.27 -23.71 9.76
N GLY A 14 -14.19 -23.01 9.10
CA GLY A 14 -13.88 -22.25 7.90
C GLY A 14 -12.87 -21.17 8.28
N CYS A 15 -11.64 -21.27 7.77
CA CYS A 15 -10.69 -20.16 7.83
C CYS A 15 -11.29 -19.01 7.02
N SER A 16 -12.02 -18.11 7.68
CA SER A 16 -12.40 -16.85 7.06
C SER A 16 -11.11 -16.06 6.86
N HIS A 17 -10.66 -15.96 5.61
CA HIS A 17 -9.56 -15.08 5.24
C HIS A 17 -10.08 -13.64 5.39
N HIS A 18 -9.92 -13.08 6.59
CA HIS A 18 -10.26 -11.69 6.86
C HIS A 18 -8.96 -10.89 6.90
N ALA A 19 -8.83 -9.94 5.97
CA ALA A 19 -7.77 -8.95 6.03
C ALA A 19 -7.84 -8.19 7.38
N PRO A 20 -6.70 -7.93 8.03
CA PRO A 20 -6.68 -7.20 9.30
C PRO A 20 -7.27 -5.78 9.11
N PRO A 21 -7.90 -5.22 10.15
CA PRO A 21 -8.31 -3.84 10.12
C PRO A 21 -7.09 -2.91 9.99
N PRO A 22 -7.24 -1.72 9.37
CA PRO A 22 -6.19 -0.73 9.31
C PRO A 22 -5.87 -0.15 10.71
N ASN A 23 -4.69 0.45 10.85
CA ASN A 23 -4.37 1.27 12.02
C ASN A 23 -5.50 2.27 12.34
N GLY A 24 -5.74 2.58 13.62
CA GLY A 24 -6.78 3.54 14.01
C GLY A 24 -6.63 4.93 13.37
N ARG A 25 -5.42 5.31 12.96
CA ARG A 25 -5.17 6.57 12.21
C ARG A 25 -5.61 6.51 10.75
N LEU A 26 -5.89 5.31 10.24
CA LEU A 26 -6.29 5.01 8.87
C LEU A 26 -7.67 4.32 8.81
N SER A 27 -8.45 4.34 9.90
CA SER A 27 -9.71 3.58 10.00
C SER A 27 -10.87 4.19 9.21
N ASP A 28 -10.82 5.50 8.95
CA ASP A 28 -11.82 6.19 8.13
C ASP A 28 -11.29 6.46 6.71
N SER A 29 -11.74 5.65 5.75
CA SER A 29 -11.36 5.74 4.34
C SER A 29 -11.61 7.14 3.74
N ILE A 30 -12.68 7.84 4.14
CA ILE A 30 -12.98 9.17 3.58
C ILE A 30 -11.90 10.17 3.99
N THR A 31 -11.55 10.19 5.28
CA THR A 31 -10.46 11.04 5.78
C THR A 31 -9.12 10.67 5.16
N VAL A 32 -8.81 9.38 5.03
CA VAL A 32 -7.55 8.93 4.41
C VAL A 32 -7.46 9.41 2.96
N ILE A 33 -8.50 9.19 2.14
CA ILE A 33 -8.54 9.65 0.75
C ILE A 33 -8.38 11.18 0.67
N ALA A 34 -9.02 11.95 1.56
CA ALA A 34 -8.88 13.39 1.60
C ALA A 34 -7.42 13.82 1.89
N GLN A 35 -6.76 13.20 2.86
CA GLN A 35 -5.36 13.47 3.20
C GLN A 35 -4.40 13.07 2.09
N LEU A 36 -4.62 11.93 1.43
CA LEU A 36 -3.83 11.48 0.28
C LEU A 36 -3.98 12.45 -0.91
N ASN A 37 -5.21 12.92 -1.18
CA ASN A 37 -5.46 13.92 -2.23
C ASN A 37 -4.78 15.26 -1.92
N ASP A 38 -4.85 15.71 -0.67
CA ASP A 38 -4.20 16.93 -0.21
C ASP A 38 -2.67 16.83 -0.31
N GLN A 39 -2.09 15.68 0.07
CA GLN A 39 -0.66 15.43 -0.10
C GLN A 39 -0.25 15.36 -1.58
N LEU A 40 -0.99 14.62 -2.40
CA LEU A 40 -0.75 14.55 -3.84
C LEU A 40 -0.85 15.94 -4.47
N SER A 41 -1.88 16.71 -4.14
CA SER A 41 -2.07 18.07 -4.65
C SER A 41 -0.86 18.95 -4.35
N ARG A 42 -0.35 18.89 -3.11
CA ARG A 42 0.87 19.61 -2.77
C ARG A 42 2.00 19.11 -3.64
N TRP A 43 2.33 17.82 -3.63
CA TRP A 43 3.58 17.28 -4.19
C TRP A 43 3.58 17.04 -5.70
N ARG A 44 2.42 17.16 -6.37
CA ARG A 44 2.23 16.84 -7.78
C ARG A 44 3.35 17.39 -8.66
N GLY A 45 3.93 16.50 -9.47
CA GLY A 45 4.99 16.84 -10.42
C GLY A 45 6.36 17.09 -9.80
N THR A 46 6.55 17.01 -8.47
CA THR A 46 7.90 17.03 -7.88
C THR A 46 8.75 15.93 -8.52
N PRO A 47 9.92 16.26 -9.12
CA PRO A 47 10.71 15.30 -9.86
C PRO A 47 11.18 14.12 -9.00
N TYR A 48 11.42 12.99 -9.65
CA TYR A 48 12.07 11.88 -8.96
C TYR A 48 13.53 12.19 -8.67
N ARG A 49 13.95 12.04 -7.41
CA ARG A 49 15.38 11.99 -7.04
C ARG A 49 15.62 10.94 -5.98
N TYR A 50 16.51 9.99 -6.28
CA TYR A 50 16.94 8.96 -5.34
C TYR A 50 17.49 9.59 -4.04
N GLY A 51 17.01 9.11 -2.90
CA GLY A 51 17.30 9.67 -1.58
C GLY A 51 16.58 10.98 -1.25
N GLY A 52 15.91 11.61 -2.21
CA GLY A 52 15.28 12.92 -2.07
C GLY A 52 14.12 12.93 -1.08
N LEU A 53 13.97 14.04 -0.36
CA LEU A 53 12.93 14.28 0.64
C LEU A 53 12.40 15.73 0.58
N SER A 54 12.50 16.39 -0.58
CA SER A 54 12.16 17.80 -0.73
C SER A 54 11.37 18.07 -2.01
N ARG A 55 10.86 19.29 -2.13
CA ARG A 55 10.13 19.76 -3.32
C ARG A 55 10.98 19.82 -4.58
N GLY A 56 12.30 19.87 -4.45
CA GLY A 56 13.24 19.79 -5.57
C GLY A 56 13.54 18.37 -6.04
N GLY A 57 13.07 17.35 -5.31
CA GLY A 57 13.24 15.95 -5.66
C GLY A 57 12.88 15.00 -4.54
N VAL A 58 12.13 13.95 -4.87
CA VAL A 58 11.72 12.90 -3.93
C VAL A 58 11.75 11.54 -4.62
N ASP A 59 12.09 10.45 -3.93
CA ASP A 59 11.94 9.10 -4.47
C ASP A 59 10.65 8.43 -3.99
N CYS A 60 10.42 7.19 -4.42
CA CYS A 60 9.17 6.47 -4.13
C CYS A 60 8.95 6.27 -2.62
N SER A 61 9.93 5.69 -1.93
CA SER A 61 9.86 5.43 -0.48
C SER A 61 9.93 6.70 0.35
N GLY A 62 10.61 7.74 -0.13
CA GLY A 62 10.65 9.06 0.49
C GLY A 62 9.31 9.77 0.41
N PHE A 63 8.60 9.66 -0.73
CA PHE A 63 7.25 10.21 -0.85
C PHE A 63 6.27 9.50 0.09
N VAL A 64 6.37 8.18 0.21
CA VAL A 64 5.62 7.39 1.20
C VAL A 64 5.96 7.86 2.62
N TYR A 65 7.24 7.88 2.98
CA TYR A 65 7.74 8.32 4.28
C TYR A 65 7.18 9.69 4.69
N LEU A 66 7.26 10.69 3.80
CA LEU A 66 6.76 12.04 4.05
C LEU A 66 5.25 12.08 4.18
N THR A 67 4.53 11.32 3.35
CA THR A 67 3.06 11.27 3.42
C THR A 67 2.58 10.73 4.76
N PHE A 68 3.12 9.59 5.20
CA PHE A 68 2.72 9.00 6.48
C PHE A 68 3.12 9.85 7.68
N ARG A 69 4.29 10.48 7.65
CA ARG A 69 4.73 11.41 8.69
C ARG A 69 3.82 12.64 8.77
N ASP A 70 3.56 13.30 7.63
CA ASP A 70 2.93 14.61 7.59
C ASP A 70 1.39 14.55 7.66
N LYS A 71 0.79 13.43 7.24
CA LYS A 71 -0.67 13.28 7.15
C LYS A 71 -1.26 12.38 8.23
N PHE A 72 -0.49 11.41 8.70
CA PHE A 72 -0.98 10.37 9.59
C PHE A 72 -0.12 10.23 10.85
N GLU A 73 0.87 11.10 11.05
CA GLU A 73 1.78 11.10 12.21
C GLU A 73 2.50 9.74 12.42
N MET A 74 2.70 8.98 11.33
CA MET A 74 3.32 7.65 11.34
C MET A 74 4.74 7.73 10.77
N GLN A 75 5.73 7.27 11.55
CA GLN A 75 7.09 7.09 11.05
C GLN A 75 7.23 5.72 10.41
N LEU A 76 7.41 5.72 9.09
CA LEU A 76 7.77 4.52 8.35
C LEU A 76 9.29 4.47 8.15
N PRO A 77 9.86 3.28 7.86
CA PRO A 77 11.24 3.19 7.40
C PRO A 77 11.46 4.01 6.13
N ARG A 78 12.69 4.51 5.95
CA ARG A 78 13.02 5.38 4.80
C ARG A 78 13.15 4.60 3.49
N SER A 79 13.57 3.35 3.53
CA SER A 79 13.89 2.57 2.33
C SER A 79 12.70 1.75 1.83
N THR A 80 12.66 1.46 0.53
CA THR A 80 11.60 0.62 -0.04
C THR A 80 11.65 -0.81 0.50
N ILE A 81 12.85 -1.36 0.70
CA ILE A 81 13.04 -2.73 1.20
C ILE A 81 12.48 -2.86 2.63
N ASP A 82 12.82 -1.95 3.53
CA ASP A 82 12.33 -1.99 4.91
C ASP A 82 10.81 -1.79 4.97
N GLN A 83 10.26 -0.93 4.09
CA GLN A 83 8.80 -0.75 3.96
C GLN A 83 8.09 -2.04 3.49
N THR A 84 8.78 -2.98 2.85
CA THR A 84 8.16 -4.26 2.46
C THR A 84 7.96 -5.22 3.63
N ASP A 85 8.59 -4.97 4.77
CA ASP A 85 8.56 -5.85 5.95
C ASP A 85 7.70 -5.32 7.11
N ILE A 86 7.18 -4.10 7.00
CA ILE A 86 6.26 -3.55 8.00
C ILE A 86 4.81 -3.98 7.73
N GLY A 87 4.03 -4.03 8.80
CA GLY A 87 2.61 -4.32 8.74
C GLY A 87 2.30 -5.76 8.31
N THR A 88 1.10 -5.97 7.78
CA THR A 88 0.60 -7.28 7.36
C THR A 88 0.44 -7.34 5.85
N ARG A 89 0.75 -8.49 5.24
CA ARG A 89 0.50 -8.71 3.81
C ARG A 89 -1.00 -8.73 3.51
N ILE A 90 -1.42 -8.03 2.46
CA ILE A 90 -2.82 -7.95 2.04
C ILE A 90 -2.96 -8.43 0.60
N ASP A 91 -4.03 -9.15 0.32
CA ASP A 91 -4.40 -9.54 -1.03
C ASP A 91 -4.95 -8.35 -1.82
N LYS A 92 -4.72 -8.32 -3.13
CA LYS A 92 -5.09 -7.18 -3.97
C LYS A 92 -6.59 -6.83 -3.89
N GLY A 93 -7.45 -7.84 -3.68
CA GLY A 93 -8.90 -7.66 -3.54
C GLY A 93 -9.34 -6.97 -2.25
N ASP A 94 -8.47 -6.98 -1.24
CA ASP A 94 -8.76 -6.45 0.10
C ASP A 94 -8.14 -5.07 0.35
N LEU A 95 -7.58 -4.44 -0.69
CA LEU A 95 -6.90 -3.15 -0.59
C LEU A 95 -7.84 -2.05 -0.09
N LEU A 96 -7.33 -1.26 0.87
CA LEU A 96 -7.99 -0.08 1.41
C LEU A 96 -7.09 1.15 1.24
N PRO A 97 -7.66 2.36 1.18
CA PRO A 97 -6.88 3.59 1.13
C PRO A 97 -5.81 3.64 2.22
N GLY A 98 -4.58 3.98 1.86
CA GLY A 98 -3.44 3.98 2.78
C GLY A 98 -2.64 2.69 2.80
N ASP A 99 -3.09 1.59 2.18
CA ASP A 99 -2.24 0.41 2.04
C ASP A 99 -1.03 0.73 1.14
N LEU A 100 0.13 0.15 1.45
CA LEU A 100 1.31 0.27 0.61
C LEU A 100 1.28 -0.79 -0.50
N VAL A 101 1.47 -0.36 -1.74
CA VAL A 101 1.56 -1.25 -2.91
C VAL A 101 2.98 -1.27 -3.46
N PHE A 102 3.52 -2.47 -3.67
CA PHE A 102 4.91 -2.70 -4.07
C PHE A 102 5.00 -3.35 -5.44
N PHE A 103 6.03 -2.98 -6.18
CA PHE A 103 6.26 -3.41 -7.55
C PHE A 103 7.71 -3.79 -7.80
N LYS A 104 7.93 -4.73 -8.72
CA LYS A 104 9.24 -5.12 -9.26
C LYS A 104 9.43 -4.49 -10.64
N THR A 105 9.91 -3.25 -10.68
CA THR A 105 10.11 -2.45 -11.90
C THR A 105 11.48 -2.70 -12.56
N GLY A 106 12.37 -3.44 -11.91
CA GLY A 106 13.70 -3.81 -12.40
C GLY A 106 14.24 -5.08 -11.71
N SER A 107 15.56 -5.27 -11.76
CA SER A 107 16.22 -6.43 -11.14
C SER A 107 16.83 -6.09 -9.77
N GLY A 108 16.80 -7.05 -8.84
CA GLY A 108 17.38 -6.91 -7.50
C GLY A 108 16.67 -5.86 -6.62
N GLU A 109 17.36 -5.42 -5.57
CA GLU A 109 16.84 -4.42 -4.61
C GLU A 109 16.63 -3.03 -5.23
N ASN A 110 17.44 -2.69 -6.24
CA ASN A 110 17.30 -1.47 -7.03
C ASN A 110 16.06 -1.45 -7.94
N GLY A 111 15.39 -2.59 -8.10
CA GLY A 111 14.18 -2.75 -8.90
C GLY A 111 12.88 -2.65 -8.11
N LEU A 112 12.93 -2.29 -6.82
CA LEU A 112 11.73 -2.15 -5.99
C LEU A 112 11.15 -0.74 -6.07
N HIS A 113 9.83 -0.68 -6.24
CA HIS A 113 9.06 0.56 -6.27
C HIS A 113 7.88 0.46 -5.30
N VAL A 114 7.50 1.58 -4.69
CA VAL A 114 6.37 1.65 -3.75
C VAL A 114 5.46 2.82 -4.07
N GLY A 115 4.17 2.65 -3.78
CA GLY A 115 3.17 3.71 -3.75
C GLY A 115 2.15 3.47 -2.65
N ILE A 116 1.24 4.43 -2.48
CA ILE A 116 0.15 4.37 -1.51
C ILE A 116 -1.14 4.13 -2.28
N TYR A 117 -1.82 3.04 -1.99
CA TYR A 117 -3.16 2.78 -2.53
C TYR A 117 -4.10 3.89 -2.11
N ASP A 118 -4.85 4.40 -3.08
CA ASP A 118 -5.80 5.48 -2.90
C ASP A 118 -7.22 4.88 -2.92
N THR A 119 -7.95 5.07 -4.01
CA THR A 119 -9.27 4.47 -4.24
C THR A 119 -9.41 4.06 -5.69
N ASP A 120 -10.44 3.30 -6.03
CA ASP A 120 -10.80 2.93 -7.41
C ASP A 120 -9.65 2.28 -8.19
N ASN A 121 -8.90 1.40 -7.51
CA ASN A 121 -7.76 0.70 -8.06
C ASN A 121 -6.64 1.65 -8.57
N THR A 122 -6.53 2.82 -7.94
CA THR A 122 -5.46 3.80 -8.18
C THR A 122 -4.53 3.92 -6.99
N PHE A 123 -3.34 4.47 -7.22
CA PHE A 123 -2.33 4.68 -6.20
C PHE A 123 -1.50 5.92 -6.51
N ILE A 124 -0.98 6.56 -5.47
CA ILE A 124 -0.10 7.73 -5.58
C ILE A 124 1.35 7.32 -5.32
N HIS A 125 2.27 7.88 -6.11
CA HIS A 125 3.70 7.52 -6.02
C HIS A 125 4.57 8.58 -6.69
N ALA A 126 5.87 8.55 -6.43
CA ALA A 126 6.87 9.31 -7.20
C ALA A 126 7.32 8.49 -8.41
N SER A 127 6.78 8.79 -9.60
CA SER A 127 7.21 8.18 -10.87
C SER A 127 8.59 8.68 -11.28
N THR A 128 9.47 7.77 -11.74
CA THR A 128 10.82 8.11 -12.19
C THR A 128 10.86 9.08 -13.37
N SER A 129 9.84 9.05 -14.23
CA SER A 129 9.77 9.90 -15.43
C SER A 129 8.83 11.10 -15.28
N GLN A 130 7.80 11.00 -14.44
CA GLN A 130 6.73 12.02 -14.34
C GLN A 130 6.67 12.72 -12.98
N GLY A 131 7.56 12.35 -12.05
CA GLY A 131 7.51 12.86 -10.68
C GLY A 131 6.31 12.33 -9.91
N VAL A 132 5.89 13.04 -8.86
CA VAL A 132 4.75 12.62 -8.03
C VAL A 132 3.43 12.70 -8.80
N ILE A 133 2.77 11.56 -8.97
CA ILE A 133 1.54 11.39 -9.75
C ILE A 133 0.60 10.34 -9.14
N ARG A 134 -0.61 10.26 -9.69
CA ARG A 134 -1.54 9.14 -9.49
C ARG A 134 -1.51 8.23 -10.72
N SER A 135 -1.45 6.93 -10.50
CA SER A 135 -1.46 5.87 -11.53
C SER A 135 -2.57 4.86 -11.25
N SER A 136 -3.01 4.14 -12.28
CA SER A 136 -3.97 3.03 -12.14
C SER A 136 -3.26 1.69 -12.06
N LEU A 137 -3.70 0.82 -11.15
CA LEU A 137 -3.29 -0.59 -11.05
C LEU A 137 -3.87 -1.46 -12.19
N ASP A 138 -4.81 -0.94 -12.98
CA ASP A 138 -5.31 -1.56 -14.22
C ASP A 138 -4.49 -1.21 -15.45
N ASN A 139 -3.53 -0.29 -15.31
CA ASN A 139 -2.55 -0.06 -16.35
C ASN A 139 -1.75 -1.36 -16.61
N VAL A 140 -1.55 -1.71 -17.88
CA VAL A 140 -0.87 -2.94 -18.31
C VAL A 140 0.53 -3.07 -17.68
N TYR A 141 1.28 -1.97 -17.60
CA TYR A 141 2.60 -1.96 -16.98
C TYR A 141 2.50 -2.28 -15.49
N TRP A 142 1.74 -1.48 -14.72
CA TRP A 142 1.63 -1.64 -13.27
C TRP A 142 1.05 -2.99 -12.86
N ARG A 143 0.06 -3.50 -13.61
CA ARG A 143 -0.49 -4.84 -13.38
C ARG A 143 0.57 -5.94 -13.54
N LYS A 144 1.46 -5.83 -14.53
CA LYS A 144 2.51 -6.81 -14.79
C LYS A 144 3.58 -6.83 -13.69
N VAL A 145 3.90 -5.66 -13.12
CA VAL A 145 4.99 -5.52 -12.15
C VAL A 145 4.52 -5.49 -10.69
N PHE A 146 3.21 -5.53 -10.42
CA PHE A 146 2.67 -5.62 -9.06
C PHE A 146 3.22 -6.87 -8.35
N TRP A 147 3.68 -6.70 -7.12
CA TRP A 147 4.33 -7.77 -6.36
C TRP A 147 3.59 -8.14 -5.07
N GLN A 148 3.31 -7.15 -4.21
CA GLN A 148 2.62 -7.37 -2.95
C GLN A 148 2.03 -6.05 -2.42
N ALA A 149 1.14 -6.16 -1.43
CA ALA A 149 0.65 -5.03 -0.66
C ALA A 149 0.82 -5.25 0.84
N ARG A 150 0.96 -4.16 1.60
CA ARG A 150 1.08 -4.16 3.05
C ARG A 150 0.10 -3.17 3.68
N ARG A 151 -0.57 -3.59 4.74
CA ARG A 151 -1.37 -2.73 5.62
C ARG A 151 -0.66 -2.52 6.94
N ILE A 152 -0.56 -1.25 7.33
CA ILE A 152 0.09 -0.81 8.56
C ILE A 152 -0.91 -0.43 9.65
#